data_AF-A0A512IQT8-F1
#
_entry.id   AF-A0A512IQT8-F1
#
_cell.length_a   1.000
_cell.length_b   1.000
_cell.length_c   1.000
_cell.angle_alpha   90.00
_cell.angle_beta   90.00
_cell.angle_gamma   90.00
#
_symmetry.space_group_name_H-M   'P 1'
#
loop_
_entity.id
_entity.type
_entity.pdbx_description
1 polymer ?
#
loop_
_entity_poly.entity_id
_entity_poly.type
_entity_poly.pdbx_seq_one_letter_code
_entity_poly.pdbx_strand_id
1 'polypeptide(L)' 'MSADRIQFSEAVRFKAERGLTRAVADAARRSRTSSAEYMRRALRERVTLDGVALPRIDSDGPDDHTPAPAARIAA' A
#
# COMPACT_ATOMS: atom_id res chain seq x y z
N MET A 1 22.66 6.14 5.68
CA MET A 1 21.44 5.37 6.00
C MET A 1 20.52 5.49 4.81
N SER A 2 20.47 4.47 3.96
CA SER A 2 19.55 4.47 2.81
C SER A 2 18.13 4.32 3.34
N ALA A 3 17.30 5.32 3.11
CA ALA A 3 15.88 5.25 3.41
C ALA A 3 15.25 4.28 2.41
N ASP A 4 14.94 3.11 2.91
CA ASP A 4 14.26 2.04 2.21
C ASP A 4 12.94 2.55 1.61
N ARG A 5 12.87 2.61 0.27
CA ARG A 5 11.78 3.29 -0.44
C ARG A 5 10.73 2.28 -0.83
N ILE A 6 9.75 2.07 0.06
CA ILE A 6 8.55 1.29 -0.26
C ILE A 6 7.85 1.95 -1.46
N GLN A 7 7.76 1.23 -2.58
CA GLN A 7 7.01 1.68 -3.76
C GLN A 7 5.54 1.31 -3.61
N PHE A 8 4.66 2.32 -3.67
CA PHE A 8 3.21 2.11 -3.62
C PHE A 8 2.66 2.30 -5.03
N SER A 9 2.31 1.20 -5.71
CA SER A 9 1.84 1.19 -7.11
C SER A 9 0.32 1.26 -7.24
N GLU A 10 -0.45 1.04 -6.17
CA GLU A 10 -1.90 0.97 -6.19
C GLU A 10 -2.56 2.06 -5.31
N ALA A 11 -3.62 2.69 -5.84
CA ALA A 11 -4.39 3.71 -5.13
C ALA A 11 -5.79 3.21 -4.75
N VAL A 12 -6.10 3.20 -3.45
CA VAL A 12 -7.44 2.92 -2.93
C VAL A 12 -8.19 4.23 -2.70
N ARG A 13 -9.36 4.39 -3.33
CA ARG A 13 -10.21 5.59 -3.20
C ARG A 13 -11.59 5.18 -2.70
N PHE A 14 -12.12 5.89 -1.69
CA PHE A 14 -13.46 5.68 -1.19
C PHE A 14 -14.08 7.00 -0.73
N LYS A 15 -15.43 7.06 -0.71
CA LYS A 15 -16.16 8.15 -0.06
C LYS A 15 -16.24 7.85 1.43
N ALA A 16 -15.99 8.87 2.24
CA ALA A 16 -15.97 8.77 3.70
C ALA A 16 -17.08 9.60 4.33
N GLU A 17 -17.51 9.19 5.52
CA GLU A 17 -18.43 9.94 6.37
C GLU A 17 -17.81 11.27 6.80
N ARG A 18 -18.67 12.25 7.11
CA ARG A 18 -18.23 13.55 7.60
C ARG A 18 -17.43 13.37 8.89
N GLY A 19 -16.21 13.89 8.90
CA GLY A 19 -15.32 13.90 10.06
C GLY A 19 -14.30 12.76 10.10
N LEU A 20 -14.47 11.70 9.29
CA LEU A 20 -13.55 10.57 9.28
C LEU A 20 -12.11 10.99 8.94
N THR A 21 -11.92 11.85 7.94
CA THR A 21 -10.60 12.37 7.55
C THR A 21 -9.87 13.05 8.72
N ARG A 22 -10.61 13.80 9.56
CA ARG A 22 -10.02 14.46 10.74
C ARG A 22 -9.64 13.44 11.80
N ALA A 23 -10.51 12.48 12.07
CA ALA A 23 -10.23 11.41 13.02
C ALA A 23 -8.97 10.60 12.62
N VAL A 24 -8.84 10.27 11.33
CA VAL A 24 -7.65 9.61 10.77
C VAL A 24 -6.40 10.47 10.95
N ALA A 25 -6.47 11.77 10.63
CA ALA A 25 -5.33 12.67 10.79
C ALA A 25 -4.89 12.81 12.26
N ASP A 26 -5.84 12.89 13.19
CA ASP A 26 -5.55 12.98 14.62
C ASP A 26 -4.96 11.66 15.16
N ALA A 27 -5.46 10.50 14.70
CA ALA A 27 -4.92 9.19 15.06
C ALA A 27 -3.51 8.96 14.50
N ALA A 28 -3.26 9.36 13.26
CA ALA A 28 -1.94 9.32 12.63
C ALA A 28 -0.93 10.19 13.40
N ARG A 29 -1.35 11.40 13.81
CA ARG A 29 -0.53 12.30 14.62
C ARG A 29 -0.15 11.68 15.97
N ARG A 30 -1.12 11.09 16.69
CA ARG A 30 -0.87 10.38 17.96
C ARG A 30 0.10 9.22 17.78
N SER A 31 0.06 8.57 16.62
CA SER A 31 0.93 7.45 16.26
C SER A 31 2.27 7.88 15.65
N ARG A 32 2.56 9.19 15.59
CA ARG A 32 3.76 9.78 14.96
C ARG A 32 4.05 9.24 13.56
N THR A 33 2.98 9.12 12.75
CA THR A 33 3.05 8.61 11.38
C THR A 33 2.20 9.44 10.42
N SER A 34 2.34 9.22 9.11
CA SER A 34 1.50 9.90 8.12
C SER A 34 0.10 9.28 8.08
N SER A 35 -0.92 10.05 7.67
CA SER A 35 -2.29 9.52 7.51
C SER A 35 -2.35 8.33 6.55
N ALA A 36 -1.56 8.35 5.48
CA ALA A 36 -1.49 7.26 4.51
C ALA A 36 -0.87 5.99 5.12
N GLU A 37 0.23 6.14 5.86
CA GLU A 37 0.89 5.03 6.58
C GLU A 37 -0.03 4.43 7.65
N TYR A 38 -0.69 5.30 8.42
CA TYR A 38 -1.67 4.90 9.43
C TYR A 38 -2.80 4.07 8.80
N MET A 39 -3.44 4.60 7.76
CA MET A 39 -4.52 3.90 7.06
C MET A 39 -4.05 2.59 6.45
N ARG A 40 -2.85 2.55 5.84
CA ARG A 40 -2.30 1.31 5.28
C ARG A 40 -2.16 0.24 6.35
N ARG A 41 -1.58 0.57 7.51
CA ARG A 41 -1.41 -0.38 8.63
C ARG A 41 -2.75 -0.85 9.16
N ALA A 42 -3.66 0.06 9.45
CA ALA A 42 -4.98 -0.25 10.00
C ALA A 42 -5.81 -1.14 9.05
N LEU A 43 -5.81 -0.81 7.74
CA LEU A 43 -6.50 -1.63 6.73
C LEU A 43 -5.87 -3.01 6.61
N ARG A 44 -4.54 -3.09 6.55
CA ARG A 44 -3.82 -4.36 6.44
C ARG A 44 -4.05 -5.26 7.63
N GLU A 45 -3.97 -4.71 8.84
CA GLU A 45 -4.28 -5.41 10.09
C GLU A 45 -5.71 -5.94 10.06
N ARG A 46 -6.69 -5.09 9.74
CA ARG A 46 -8.09 -5.49 9.70
C ARG A 46 -8.35 -6.61 8.70
N VAL A 47 -7.87 -6.47 7.47
CA VAL A 47 -8.05 -7.45 6.39
C VAL A 47 -7.37 -8.78 6.74
N THR A 48 -6.21 -8.74 7.41
CA THR A 48 -5.53 -9.94 7.90
C THR A 48 -6.32 -10.63 9.01
N LEU A 49 -6.88 -9.86 9.95
CA LEU A 49 -7.76 -10.40 11.00
C LEU A 49 -9.04 -11.03 10.42
N ASP A 50 -9.52 -10.51 9.29
CA ASP A 50 -10.64 -11.08 8.54
C ASP A 50 -10.23 -12.33 7.71
N GLY A 51 -8.98 -12.79 7.83
CA GLY A 51 -8.48 -14.03 7.23
C GLY A 51 -7.98 -13.91 5.79
N VAL A 52 -7.88 -12.69 5.26
CA VAL A 52 -7.42 -12.45 3.89
C VAL A 52 -5.90 -12.33 3.86
N ALA A 53 -5.26 -13.19 3.07
CA ALA A 53 -3.82 -13.15 2.86
C ALA A 53 -3.42 -11.95 2.00
N LEU A 54 -2.49 -11.13 2.49
CA LEU A 54 -1.98 -9.95 1.78
C LEU A 54 -0.50 -10.13 1.38
N PRO A 55 -0.07 -9.66 0.19
CA PRO A 55 1.33 -9.74 -0.26
C PRO A 55 2.28 -9.06 0.73
N ARG A 56 3.46 -9.64 0.99
CA ARG A 56 4.46 -9.05 1.89
C ARG A 56 4.90 -7.67 1.37
N ILE A 57 5.20 -6.76 2.30
CA ILE A 57 5.78 -5.46 1.98
C ILE A 57 7.28 -5.63 2.17
N ASP A 58 7.95 -6.15 1.16
CA ASP A 58 9.40 -6.25 1.20
C ASP A 58 9.99 -4.86 0.96
N SER A 59 10.94 -4.50 1.82
CA SER A 59 11.60 -3.20 1.83
C SER A 59 12.94 -3.36 1.11
N ASP A 60 12.96 -3.93 -0.09
CA ASP A 60 14.21 -4.00 -0.87
C ASP A 60 13.90 -4.40 -2.32
N GLY A 61 14.16 -3.48 -3.25
CA GLY A 61 14.57 -3.84 -4.61
C GLY A 61 13.48 -4.04 -5.68
N PRO A 62 13.91 -4.13 -6.96
CA PRO A 62 13.22 -3.56 -8.12
C PRO A 62 12.20 -4.47 -8.83
N ASP A 63 11.33 -3.80 -9.60
CA ASP A 63 10.41 -4.26 -10.67
C ASP A 63 10.39 -5.76 -11.01
N ASP A 64 9.22 -6.41 -10.87
CA ASP A 64 8.95 -7.73 -11.46
C ASP A 64 7.94 -7.61 -12.63
N HIS A 65 8.52 -7.35 -13.79
CA HIS A 65 8.31 -8.08 -15.04
C HIS A 65 6.96 -8.75 -15.30
N THR A 66 6.10 -8.07 -16.07
CA THR A 66 5.39 -8.78 -17.15
C THR A 66 6.38 -8.98 -18.30
N PRO A 67 6.81 -10.20 -18.66
CA PRO A 67 7.49 -10.40 -19.93
C PRO A 67 6.48 -10.02 -21.02
N ALA A 68 6.79 -8.97 -21.79
CA ALA A 68 6.07 -8.70 -23.02
C ALA A 68 6.12 -9.97 -23.88
N PRO A 69 4.99 -10.46 -24.43
CA PRO A 69 5.01 -11.67 -25.23
C PRO A 69 5.95 -11.44 -26.40
N ALA A 70 6.91 -12.36 -26.57
CA ALA A 70 7.84 -12.35 -27.70
C ALA A 70 7.01 -12.23 -28.98
N ALA A 71 7.13 -11.09 -29.66
CA ALA A 71 6.62 -10.95 -31.00
C ALA A 71 7.31 -12.03 -31.84
N ARG A 72 6.52 -13.04 -32.25
CA ARG A 72 6.98 -14.09 -33.16
C ARG A 72 7.58 -13.42 -34.38
N ILE A 73 8.87 -13.63 -34.60
CA ILE A 73 9.46 -13.44 -35.92
C ILE A 73 8.83 -14.54 -36.79
N ALA A 74 7.89 -14.15 -37.64
CA ALA A 74 7.40 -15.00 -38.73
C ALA A 74 8.36 -14.86 -39.92
N ALA A 75 8.61 -15.99 -40.56
CA ALA A 75 9.59 -16.28 -41.60
C ALA A 75 9.39 -15.52 -42.92
#